data_AF-A0A165UCD2-F1
#
_entry.id   AF-A0A165UCD2-F1
#
_cell.length_a   1.000
_cell.length_b   1.000
_cell.length_c   1.000
_cell.angle_alpha   90.00
_cell.angle_beta   90.00
_cell.angle_gamma   90.00
#
_symmetry.space_group_name_H-M   'P 1'
#
loop_
_entity.id
_entity.type
_entity.pdbx_description
1 polymer ?
#
loop_
_entity_poly.entity_id
_entity_poly.type
_entity_poly.pdbx_seq_one_letter_code
_entity_poly.pdbx_strand_id
1 'polypeptide(L)'
;MQNPTLKHFILQQRVLTLYRQAVRATRYIPDSKARRETIAWIRSEFERNRGISDVHAIEEKLASGRRELKQILPFLPPPISARR
;
A
#
# COMPACT_ATOMS: atom_id res chain seq x y z
N MET A 1 5.55 16.41 -20.01
CA MET A 1 5.77 15.38 -18.96
C MET A 1 6.37 16.09 -17.76
N GLN A 2 5.75 15.99 -16.57
CA GLN A 2 6.35 16.57 -15.36
C GLN A 2 7.53 15.69 -14.91
N ASN A 3 8.68 16.31 -14.66
CA ASN A 3 9.84 15.61 -14.15
C ASN A 3 9.60 15.20 -12.68
N PRO A 4 9.96 13.96 -12.28
CA PRO A 4 9.79 13.52 -10.90
C PRO A 4 10.61 14.38 -9.95
N THR A 5 9.94 14.90 -8.92
CA THR A 5 10.56 15.70 -7.86
C THR A 5 10.97 14.81 -6.67
N LEU A 6 11.78 15.33 -5.74
CA LEU A 6 12.10 14.64 -4.48
C LEU A 6 10.86 14.10 -3.75
N LYS A 7 9.76 14.85 -3.78
CA LYS A 7 8.49 14.43 -3.17
C LYS A 7 7.94 13.16 -3.83
N HIS A 8 8.07 13.00 -5.15
CA HIS A 8 7.67 11.77 -5.85
C HIS A 8 8.47 10.56 -5.36
N PHE A 9 9.79 10.71 -5.21
CA PHE A 9 10.65 9.63 -4.70
C PHE A 9 10.27 9.21 -3.27
N ILE A 10 10.02 10.18 -2.38
CA ILE A 10 9.57 9.91 -1.01
C ILE A 10 8.22 9.18 -1.02
N LEU A 11 7.27 9.63 -1.85
CA LEU A 11 5.96 9.00 -1.95
C LEU A 11 6.04 7.59 -2.53
N GLN A 12 6.86 7.35 -3.56
CA GLN A 12 7.12 6.01 -4.09
C GLN A 12 7.67 5.06 -3.01
N GLN A 13 8.59 5.53 -2.16
CA GLN A 13 9.08 4.71 -1.05
C GLN A 13 7.98 4.40 -0.03
N ARG A 14 7.09 5.36 0.27
CA ARG A 14 5.94 5.13 1.15
C ARG A 14 4.96 4.12 0.55
N VAL A 15 4.66 4.21 -0.74
CA VAL A 15 3.82 3.24 -1.47
C VAL A 15 4.43 1.84 -1.38
N LEU A 16 5.71 1.68 -1.71
CA LEU A 16 6.41 0.39 -1.64
C LEU A 16 6.44 -0.18 -0.22
N THR A 17 6.60 0.69 0.78
CA THR A 17 6.56 0.29 2.19
C THR A 17 5.19 -0.25 2.57
N LEU A 18 4.11 0.45 2.20
CA LEU A 18 2.74 0.01 2.46
C LEU A 18 2.45 -1.33 1.77
N TYR A 19 2.85 -1.49 0.50
CA TYR A 19 2.70 -2.74 -0.25
C TYR A 19 3.37 -3.91 0.49
N ARG A 20 4.64 -3.77 0.88
CA ARG A 20 5.37 -4.81 1.61
C ARG A 20 4.73 -5.12 2.96
N GLN A 21 4.22 -4.12 3.66
CA GLN A 21 3.50 -4.30 4.93
C GLN A 21 2.21 -5.11 4.73
N ALA A 22 1.42 -4.77 3.70
CA ALA A 22 0.20 -5.48 3.36
C ALA A 22 0.48 -6.95 3.03
N VAL A 23 1.43 -7.21 2.12
CA VAL A 23 1.84 -8.58 1.75
C VAL A 23 2.38 -9.38 2.94
N ARG A 24 3.06 -8.75 3.90
CA ARG A 24 3.49 -9.43 5.13
C ARG A 24 2.34 -9.72 6.07
N ALA A 25 1.36 -8.81 6.18
CA ALA A 25 0.19 -9.00 7.04
C ALA A 25 -0.71 -10.15 6.56
N THR A 26 -0.70 -10.50 5.26
CA THR A 26 -1.44 -11.67 4.76
C THR A 26 -0.91 -13.00 5.30
N ARG A 27 0.31 -13.05 5.89
CA ARG A 27 0.86 -14.28 6.50
C ARG A 27 0.01 -14.80 7.67
N TYR A 28 -0.78 -13.92 8.30
CA TYR A 28 -1.70 -14.28 9.38
C TYR A 28 -3.01 -14.89 8.88
N ILE A 29 -3.26 -14.94 7.57
CA ILE A 29 -4.40 -15.63 6.97
C ILE A 29 -4.09 -17.13 6.97
N PRO A 30 -4.87 -17.97 7.69
CA PRO A 30 -4.59 -19.40 7.83
C PRO A 30 -4.86 -20.17 6.53
N ASP A 31 -5.95 -19.83 5.83
CA ASP A 31 -6.28 -20.48 4.57
C ASP A 31 -5.34 -20.06 3.43
N SER A 32 -4.69 -21.04 2.82
CA SER A 32 -3.67 -20.82 1.80
C SER A 32 -4.26 -20.29 0.48
N LYS A 33 -5.52 -20.63 0.17
CA LYS A 33 -6.20 -20.15 -1.03
C LYS A 33 -6.59 -18.68 -0.84
N ALA A 34 -7.29 -18.35 0.23
CA ALA A 34 -7.66 -16.98 0.61
C ALA A 34 -6.43 -16.07 0.71
N ARG A 35 -5.31 -16.57 1.29
CA ARG A 35 -4.06 -15.81 1.33
C ARG A 35 -3.53 -15.46 -0.06
N ARG A 36 -3.53 -16.42 -1.00
CA ARG A 36 -3.08 -16.19 -2.39
C ARG A 36 -4.00 -15.21 -3.11
N GLU A 37 -5.31 -15.37 -2.96
CA GLU A 37 -6.31 -14.47 -3.53
C GLU A 37 -6.15 -13.05 -3.00
N THR A 38 -5.92 -12.91 -1.68
CA THR A 38 -5.69 -11.61 -1.05
C THR A 38 -4.41 -10.95 -1.55
N ILE A 39 -3.32 -11.71 -1.72
CA ILE A 39 -2.07 -11.18 -2.31
C ILE A 39 -2.29 -10.72 -3.75
N ALA A 40 -3.02 -11.49 -4.56
CA ALA A 40 -3.34 -11.13 -5.93
C ALA A 40 -4.20 -9.86 -5.99
N TRP A 41 -5.21 -9.77 -5.13
CA TRP A 41 -6.04 -8.58 -4.98
C TRP A 41 -5.20 -7.35 -4.61
N ILE A 42 -4.38 -7.41 -3.54
CA ILE A 42 -3.48 -6.32 -3.14
C ILE A 42 -2.61 -5.89 -4.33
N ARG A 43 -2.00 -6.83 -5.05
CA ARG A 43 -1.16 -6.50 -6.20
C ARG A 43 -1.95 -5.74 -7.27
N SER A 44 -3.16 -6.19 -7.56
CA SER A 44 -4.03 -5.52 -8.53
C SER A 44 -4.37 -4.09 -8.11
N GLU A 45 -4.64 -3.82 -6.82
CA GLU A 45 -4.90 -2.47 -6.31
C GLU A 45 -3.73 -1.52 -6.57
N PHE A 46 -2.51 -1.96 -6.31
CA PHE A 46 -1.31 -1.14 -6.50
C PHE A 46 -0.99 -0.92 -7.98
N GLU A 47 -1.15 -1.95 -8.83
CA GLU A 47 -0.92 -1.81 -10.27
C GLU A 47 -1.94 -0.88 -10.95
N ARG A 48 -3.21 -0.88 -10.51
CA ARG A 48 -4.21 0.07 -11.04
C ARG A 48 -3.85 1.54 -10.80
N ASN A 49 -3.08 1.82 -9.75
CA ASN A 49 -2.64 3.17 -9.40
C ASN A 49 -1.23 3.51 -9.93
N ARG A 50 -0.58 2.62 -10.68
CA ARG A 50 0.81 2.78 -11.15
C ARG A 50 1.02 4.03 -12.02
N GLY A 51 -0.01 4.43 -12.78
CA GLY A 51 0.06 5.57 -13.70
C GLY A 51 -0.13 6.95 -13.05
N ILE A 52 -0.41 7.01 -11.74
CA ILE A 52 -0.65 8.28 -11.06
C ILE A 52 0.68 9.02 -10.88
N SER A 53 0.78 10.19 -11.52
CA SER A 53 1.93 11.09 -11.38
C SER A 53 1.66 12.27 -10.45
N ASP A 54 0.39 12.63 -10.23
CA ASP A 54 0.07 13.74 -9.33
C ASP A 54 0.36 13.37 -7.87
N VAL A 55 1.18 14.20 -7.23
CA VAL A 55 1.61 14.06 -5.84
C VAL A 55 0.43 14.05 -4.88
N HIS A 56 -0.57 14.91 -5.09
CA HIS A 56 -1.72 14.99 -4.20
C HIS A 56 -2.59 13.74 -4.32
N ALA A 57 -2.86 13.29 -5.54
CA ALA A 57 -3.53 12.03 -5.79
C ALA A 57 -2.79 10.83 -5.16
N ILE A 58 -1.45 10.79 -5.22
CA ILE A 58 -0.66 9.72 -4.57
C ILE A 58 -0.83 9.76 -3.04
N GLU A 59 -0.80 10.95 -2.42
CA GLU A 59 -1.00 11.11 -0.97
C GLU A 59 -2.39 10.64 -0.53
N GLU A 60 -3.43 11.02 -1.27
CA GLU A 60 -4.80 10.62 -1.00
C GLU A 60 -5.01 9.12 -1.18
N LYS A 61 -4.48 8.53 -2.26
CA LYS A 61 -4.53 7.08 -2.52
C LYS A 61 -3.78 6.30 -1.45
N LEU A 62 -2.65 6.82 -0.97
CA LEU A 62 -1.89 6.17 0.10
C LEU A 62 -2.66 6.19 1.43
N ALA A 63 -3.34 7.30 1.74
CA ALA A 63 -4.15 7.41 2.95
C ALA A 63 -5.40 6.52 2.89
N SER A 64 -6.16 6.57 1.80
CA SER A 64 -7.34 5.74 1.57
C SER A 64 -7.01 4.26 1.51
N GLY A 65 -6.01 3.87 0.69
CA GLY A 65 -5.57 2.49 0.57
C GLY A 65 -5.07 1.90 1.89
N ARG A 66 -4.38 2.69 2.74
CA ARG A 66 -4.03 2.23 4.09
C ARG A 66 -5.25 1.97 4.97
N ARG A 67 -6.30 2.79 4.90
CA ARG A 67 -7.53 2.59 5.68
C ARG A 67 -8.24 1.31 5.23
N GLU A 68 -8.38 1.12 3.94
CA GLU A 68 -8.98 -0.08 3.34
C GLU A 68 -8.20 -1.35 3.71
N LEU A 69 -6.87 -1.32 3.54
CA LEU A 69 -6.01 -2.44 3.94
C LEU A 69 -6.10 -2.74 5.44
N LYS A 70 -6.31 -1.73 6.30
CA LYS A 70 -6.47 -1.95 7.75
C LYS A 70 -7.80 -2.66 8.08
N GLN A 71 -8.85 -2.43 7.30
CA GLN A 71 -10.13 -3.12 7.47
C GLN A 71 -10.03 -4.60 7.09
N ILE A 72 -9.26 -4.90 6.04
CA ILE A 72 -9.11 -6.27 5.52
C ILE A 72 -8.00 -7.04 6.28
N LEU A 73 -6.92 -6.35 6.66
CA LEU A 73 -5.74 -6.92 7.29
C LEU A 73 -5.59 -6.32 8.70
N PRO A 74 -6.21 -6.90 9.73
CA PRO A 74 -6.17 -6.36 11.10
C PRO A 74 -4.74 -6.29 11.67
N PHE A 75 -3.83 -7.14 11.18
CA PHE A 75 -2.42 -7.16 11.57
C PHE A 75 -1.54 -6.19 10.77
N LEU A 76 -2.14 -5.30 9.96
CA LEU A 76 -1.39 -4.26 9.27
C LEU A 76 -0.76 -3.29 10.29
N PRO A 77 0.57 -3.15 10.30
CA PRO A 77 1.20 -2.30 11.30
C PRO A 77 0.88 -0.81 11.09
N PRO A 78 0.94 0.00 12.16
CA PRO A 78 0.79 1.45 12.05
C PRO A 78 1.88 2.05 11.14
N PRO A 79 1.62 3.24 10.57
CA PRO A 79 2.64 3.93 9.78
C PRO A 79 3.88 4.19 10.64
N ILE A 80 5.05 4.25 10.00
CA ILE A 80 6.33 4.43 10.70
C ILE A 80 6.30 5.70 11.58
N SER A 81 5.63 6.76 11.12
CA SER A 81 5.44 8.00 11.87
C SER A 81 4.66 7.86 13.20
N ALA A 82 3.88 6.79 13.36
CA ALA A 82 3.08 6.52 14.56
C ALA A 82 3.74 5.50 15.50
N ARG A 83 4.93 4.99 15.19
CA ARG A 83 5.73 4.17 16.09
C ARG A 83 6.60 5.10 16.94
N ARG A 84 6.02 5.65 18.00
CA ARG A 84 6.76 6.26 19.10
C ARG A 84 6.97 5.22 20.19
#